data_AF-A0A2I0MP34-F1
#
_entry.id   AF-A0A2I0MP34-F1
#
_cell.length_a   1.000
_cell.length_b   1.000
_cell.length_c   1.000
_cell.angle_alpha   90.00
_cell.angle_beta   90.00
_cell.angle_gamma   90.00
#
_symmetry.space_group_name_H-M   'P 1'
#
loop_
_entity.id
_entity.type
_entity.pdbx_description
1 polymer ?
#
loop_
_entity_poly.entity_id
_entity_poly.type
_entity_poly.pdbx_seq_one_letter_code
_entity_poly.pdbx_strand_id
1 'polypeptide(L)'
;MMTETTQCETVLQLNSPGRDAFKENVGLHGVFAYQLKETMELQKINQKLEEDKTLLLQEKENNEGLIRKKILQINHQKAQIGDLQRKVEKLERALSCMNGESVRETQKTQQQTLIENQASMVEIKKLQQLLEMKDREMNRVKKLARNILNERTEVERFFLDALEHVKQEIISSRKQYKKKAQTAYYRKMMEACAGKEEFPKIKTFKCNINSTNSVYRDLEEAEKCYWETIQFEKVDISELTWEQKERVLRLLFAKMNGRNQWKYPRVLSSSAPAPNDIKKESKNGTENTSLSLTFIT
;
A
#
# COMPACT_ATOMS: atom_id res chain seq x y z
N MET A 1 108.83 -72.67 -19.39
CA MET A 1 109.81 -72.78 -20.50
C MET A 1 111.19 -73.37 -20.11
N MET A 2 111.29 -74.24 -19.09
CA MET A 2 112.47 -75.12 -18.87
C MET A 2 112.07 -76.58 -18.56
N THR A 3 110.77 -76.85 -18.44
CA THR A 3 110.19 -78.17 -18.10
C THR A 3 109.75 -78.95 -19.34
N GLU A 4 109.39 -78.28 -20.44
CA GLU A 4 108.93 -78.94 -21.67
C GLU A 4 110.11 -79.51 -22.50
N THR A 5 111.31 -78.92 -22.43
CA THR A 5 112.49 -79.38 -23.19
C THR A 5 113.16 -80.62 -22.58
N THR A 6 113.21 -80.72 -21.25
CA THR A 6 113.71 -81.91 -20.54
C THR A 6 112.72 -83.08 -20.57
N GLN A 7 111.42 -82.80 -20.68
CA GLN A 7 110.39 -83.82 -20.92
C GLN A 7 110.44 -84.40 -22.34
N CYS A 8 110.75 -83.59 -23.36
CA CYS A 8 110.89 -84.10 -24.73
C CYS A 8 112.10 -85.04 -24.90
N GLU A 9 113.20 -84.78 -24.21
CA GLU A 9 114.43 -85.58 -24.32
C GLU A 9 114.31 -86.94 -23.60
N THR A 10 113.54 -87.00 -22.49
CA THR A 10 113.23 -88.24 -21.77
C THR A 10 112.18 -89.10 -22.48
N VAL A 11 111.28 -88.49 -23.28
CA VAL A 11 110.29 -89.21 -24.10
C VAL A 11 110.94 -89.93 -25.32
N LEU A 12 112.12 -89.48 -25.76
CA LEU A 12 112.87 -90.14 -26.84
C LEU A 12 113.55 -91.46 -26.41
N GLN A 13 113.79 -91.69 -25.11
CA GLN A 13 114.37 -92.94 -24.58
C GLN A 13 113.34 -94.02 -24.19
N LEU A 14 112.04 -93.77 -24.37
CA LEU A 14 111.00 -94.76 -24.13
C LEU A 14 110.80 -95.68 -25.35
N ASN A 15 110.62 -96.99 -25.11
CA ASN A 15 110.24 -97.98 -26.14
C ASN A 15 108.94 -97.56 -26.87
N SER A 16 108.72 -98.01 -28.12
CA SER A 16 107.58 -97.63 -28.98
C SER A 16 106.22 -97.52 -28.25
N PRO A 17 105.82 -98.44 -27.35
CA PRO A 17 104.54 -98.35 -26.64
C PRO A 17 104.42 -97.16 -25.68
N GLY A 18 105.54 -96.72 -25.10
CA GLY A 18 105.57 -95.61 -24.14
C GLY A 18 105.39 -94.24 -24.80
N ARG A 19 105.84 -94.08 -26.06
CA ARG A 19 105.61 -92.85 -26.84
C ARG A 19 104.17 -92.73 -27.32
N ASP A 20 103.54 -93.84 -27.71
CA ASP A 20 102.15 -93.86 -28.13
C ASP A 20 101.22 -93.59 -26.95
N ALA A 21 101.50 -94.18 -25.79
CA ALA A 21 100.80 -93.88 -24.54
C ALA A 21 100.94 -92.40 -24.13
N PHE A 22 102.10 -91.76 -24.32
CA PHE A 22 102.27 -90.33 -24.02
C PHE A 22 101.49 -89.44 -25.00
N LYS A 23 101.52 -89.74 -26.30
CA LYS A 23 100.71 -89.01 -27.30
C LYS A 23 99.21 -89.16 -27.04
N GLU A 24 98.77 -90.35 -26.69
CA GLU A 24 97.39 -90.62 -26.28
C GLU A 24 97.05 -89.82 -25.02
N ASN A 25 97.94 -89.79 -24.03
CA ASN A 25 97.72 -89.03 -22.80
C ASN A 25 97.63 -87.50 -23.07
N VAL A 26 98.47 -86.96 -23.95
CA VAL A 26 98.39 -85.54 -24.38
C VAL A 26 97.09 -85.26 -25.15
N GLY A 27 96.68 -86.18 -26.04
CA GLY A 27 95.40 -86.08 -26.77
C GLY A 27 94.19 -86.15 -25.86
N LEU A 28 94.17 -87.09 -24.91
CA LEU A 28 93.17 -87.22 -23.85
C LEU A 28 93.14 -85.98 -22.97
N HIS A 29 94.29 -85.40 -22.62
CA HIS A 29 94.35 -84.17 -21.83
C HIS A 29 93.77 -82.97 -22.60
N GLY A 30 93.95 -82.92 -23.92
CA GLY A 30 93.31 -81.95 -24.80
C GLY A 30 91.80 -82.12 -24.82
N VAL A 31 91.31 -83.35 -25.07
CA VAL A 31 89.87 -83.68 -25.04
C VAL A 31 89.25 -83.34 -23.69
N PHE A 32 89.94 -83.69 -22.59
CA PHE A 32 89.51 -83.37 -21.23
C PHE A 32 89.47 -81.87 -20.96
N ALA A 33 90.46 -81.10 -21.43
CA ALA A 33 90.45 -79.65 -21.30
C ALA A 33 89.32 -78.99 -22.10
N TYR A 34 89.03 -79.46 -23.31
CA TYR A 34 87.87 -79.01 -24.09
C TYR A 34 86.56 -79.35 -23.40
N GLN A 35 86.41 -80.57 -22.90
CA GLN A 35 85.20 -81.03 -22.21
C GLN A 35 85.01 -80.31 -20.87
N LEU A 36 86.09 -80.00 -20.14
CA LEU A 36 86.05 -79.16 -18.94
C LEU A 36 85.62 -77.73 -19.29
N LYS A 37 86.15 -77.15 -20.37
CA LYS A 37 85.75 -75.81 -20.83
C LYS A 37 84.27 -75.77 -21.24
N GLU A 38 83.80 -76.77 -21.97
CA GLU A 38 82.40 -76.87 -22.38
C GLU A 38 81.46 -77.06 -21.18
N THR A 39 81.84 -77.90 -20.21
CA THR A 39 81.06 -78.06 -18.97
C THR A 39 81.05 -76.80 -18.12
N MET A 40 82.16 -76.05 -18.05
CA MET A 40 82.20 -74.73 -17.38
C MET A 40 81.30 -73.69 -18.09
N GLU A 41 81.30 -73.63 -19.41
CA GLU A 41 80.40 -72.73 -20.16
C GLU A 41 78.93 -73.13 -20.01
N LEU A 42 78.61 -74.43 -20.07
CA LEU A 42 77.27 -74.94 -19.79
C LEU A 42 76.83 -74.62 -18.36
N GLN A 43 77.72 -74.75 -17.37
CA GLN A 43 77.44 -74.40 -15.99
C GLN A 43 77.15 -72.89 -15.85
N LYS A 44 77.92 -72.04 -16.53
CA LYS A 44 77.72 -70.59 -16.55
C LYS A 44 76.39 -70.20 -17.21
N ILE A 45 76.03 -70.86 -18.32
CA ILE A 45 74.74 -70.66 -19.00
C ILE A 45 73.59 -71.12 -18.09
N ASN A 46 73.70 -72.29 -17.44
CA ASN A 46 72.68 -72.79 -16.52
C ASN A 46 72.49 -71.84 -15.33
N GLN A 47 73.57 -71.32 -14.76
CA GLN A 47 73.51 -70.36 -13.66
C GLN A 47 72.79 -69.08 -14.09
N LYS A 48 73.13 -68.54 -15.27
CA LYS A 48 72.46 -67.36 -15.82
C LYS A 48 70.98 -67.61 -16.11
N LEU A 49 70.64 -68.79 -16.63
CA LEU A 49 69.25 -69.18 -16.91
C LEU A 49 68.42 -69.29 -15.62
N GLU A 50 68.99 -69.85 -14.55
CA GLU A 50 68.32 -69.87 -13.24
C GLU A 50 68.16 -68.47 -12.66
N GLU A 51 69.17 -67.60 -12.76
CA GLU A 51 69.05 -66.18 -12.37
C GLU A 51 67.90 -65.48 -13.14
N ASP A 52 67.87 -65.59 -14.47
CA ASP A 52 66.83 -65.00 -15.32
C ASP A 52 65.43 -65.56 -14.97
N LYS A 53 65.33 -66.87 -14.70
CA LYS A 53 64.10 -67.52 -14.27
C LYS A 53 63.60 -66.99 -12.92
N THR A 54 64.50 -66.78 -11.95
CA THR A 54 64.10 -66.18 -10.67
C THR A 54 63.62 -64.74 -10.82
N LEU A 55 64.27 -63.94 -11.65
CA LEU A 55 63.88 -62.55 -11.93
C LEU A 55 62.51 -62.49 -12.63
N LEU A 56 62.29 -63.31 -13.66
CA LEU A 56 61.00 -63.41 -14.35
C LEU A 56 59.88 -63.85 -13.40
N LEU A 57 60.16 -64.74 -12.46
CA LEU A 57 59.16 -65.20 -11.48
C LEU A 57 58.80 -64.08 -10.50
N GLN A 58 59.77 -63.31 -10.03
CA GLN A 58 59.53 -62.12 -9.21
C GLN A 58 58.76 -61.04 -9.97
N GLU A 59 59.11 -60.77 -11.23
CA GLU A 59 58.41 -59.81 -12.07
C GLU A 59 56.95 -60.24 -12.30
N LYS A 60 56.72 -61.52 -12.58
CA LYS A 60 55.37 -62.09 -12.71
C LYS A 60 54.56 -61.90 -11.43
N GLU A 61 55.11 -62.22 -10.27
CA GLU A 61 54.43 -62.07 -8.98
C GLU A 61 54.10 -60.59 -8.68
N ASN A 62 55.04 -59.69 -8.94
CA ASN A 62 54.86 -58.25 -8.82
C ASN A 62 53.74 -57.74 -9.75
N ASN A 63 53.74 -58.17 -11.01
CA ASN A 63 52.73 -57.79 -12.00
C ASN A 63 51.35 -58.33 -11.62
N GLU A 64 51.24 -59.60 -11.19
CA GLU A 64 49.98 -60.15 -10.70
C GLU A 64 49.46 -59.40 -9.46
N GLY A 65 50.35 -59.05 -8.52
CA GLY A 65 49.99 -58.24 -7.36
C GLY A 65 49.47 -56.85 -7.75
N LEU A 66 50.08 -56.20 -8.74
CA LEU A 66 49.64 -54.91 -9.27
C LEU A 66 48.28 -55.02 -9.97
N ILE A 67 48.08 -56.07 -10.78
CA ILE A 67 46.80 -56.33 -11.45
C ILE A 67 45.69 -56.52 -10.40
N ARG A 68 45.93 -57.35 -9.36
CA ARG A 68 44.97 -57.56 -8.26
C ARG A 68 44.60 -56.24 -7.57
N LYS A 69 45.58 -55.38 -7.27
CA LYS A 69 45.33 -54.05 -6.69
C LYS A 69 44.50 -53.15 -7.60
N LYS A 70 44.81 -53.08 -8.89
CA LYS A 70 44.04 -52.29 -9.86
C LYS A 70 42.61 -52.79 -10.01
N ILE A 71 42.39 -54.10 -10.02
CA ILE A 71 41.04 -54.69 -10.06
C ILE A 71 40.23 -54.25 -8.84
N LEU A 72 40.80 -54.32 -7.64
CA LEU A 72 40.13 -53.85 -6.42
C LEU A 72 39.79 -52.35 -6.49
N GLN A 73 40.72 -51.53 -6.99
CA GLN A 73 40.48 -50.09 -7.16
C GLN A 73 39.35 -49.81 -8.17
N ILE A 74 39.34 -50.50 -9.31
CA ILE A 74 38.29 -50.37 -10.33
C ILE A 74 36.93 -50.80 -9.75
N ASN A 75 36.89 -51.89 -8.99
CA ASN A 75 35.66 -52.35 -8.36
C ASN A 75 35.14 -51.33 -7.34
N HIS A 76 36.02 -50.74 -6.55
CA HIS A 76 35.66 -49.68 -5.60
C HIS A 76 35.10 -48.44 -6.32
N GLN A 77 35.77 -47.96 -7.37
CA GLN A 77 35.31 -46.83 -8.18
C GLN A 77 33.97 -47.13 -8.85
N LYS A 78 33.78 -48.34 -9.38
CA LYS A 78 32.53 -48.77 -10.01
C LYS A 78 31.37 -48.76 -9.01
N ALA A 79 31.60 -49.21 -7.77
CA ALA A 79 30.60 -49.12 -6.71
C ALA A 79 30.23 -47.66 -6.39
N GLN A 80 31.24 -46.79 -6.23
CA GLN A 80 31.03 -45.36 -5.98
C GLN A 80 30.25 -44.67 -7.11
N ILE A 81 30.56 -44.98 -8.37
CA ILE A 81 29.83 -44.46 -9.53
C ILE A 81 28.37 -44.91 -9.46
N GLY A 82 28.10 -46.18 -9.13
CA GLY A 82 26.74 -46.69 -8.98
C GLY A 82 25.95 -46.04 -7.83
N ASP A 83 26.61 -45.72 -6.72
CA ASP A 83 26.00 -44.95 -5.62
C ASP A 83 25.65 -43.52 -6.04
N LEU A 84 26.58 -42.84 -6.72
CA LEU A 84 26.39 -41.48 -7.23
C LEU A 84 25.27 -41.42 -8.27
N GLN A 85 25.22 -42.36 -9.20
CA GLN A 85 24.14 -42.46 -10.20
C GLN A 85 22.77 -42.60 -9.54
N ARG A 86 22.62 -43.51 -8.56
CA ARG A 86 21.37 -43.64 -7.79
C ARG A 86 20.98 -42.36 -7.06
N LYS A 87 21.97 -41.62 -6.54
CA LYS A 87 21.74 -40.34 -5.86
C LYS A 87 21.26 -39.27 -6.85
N VAL A 88 21.88 -39.19 -8.03
CA VAL A 88 21.47 -38.28 -9.11
C VAL A 88 20.03 -38.60 -9.53
N GLU A 89 19.69 -39.85 -9.83
CA GLU A 89 18.32 -40.23 -10.20
C GLU A 89 17.30 -39.89 -9.11
N LYS A 90 17.66 -40.06 -7.83
CA LYS A 90 16.77 -39.69 -6.71
C LYS A 90 16.53 -38.18 -6.67
N LEU A 91 17.57 -37.37 -6.88
CA LEU A 91 17.46 -35.92 -6.92
C LEU A 91 16.67 -35.44 -8.15
N GLU A 92 16.91 -36.02 -9.32
CA GLU A 92 16.18 -35.71 -10.56
C GLU A 92 14.68 -36.01 -10.43
N ARG A 93 14.33 -37.15 -9.83
CA ARG A 93 12.93 -37.49 -9.53
C ARG A 93 12.30 -36.49 -8.55
N ALA A 94 13.00 -36.15 -7.46
CA ALA A 94 12.50 -35.18 -6.49
C ALA A 94 12.30 -33.79 -7.11
N LEU A 95 13.25 -33.35 -7.93
CA LEU A 95 13.20 -32.05 -8.61
C LEU A 95 12.07 -32.01 -9.65
N SER A 96 11.88 -33.08 -10.41
CA SER A 96 10.76 -33.20 -11.37
C SER A 96 9.40 -33.13 -10.69
N CYS A 97 9.24 -33.81 -9.55
CA CYS A 97 8.01 -33.74 -8.74
C CYS A 97 7.77 -32.32 -8.21
N MET A 98 8.79 -31.72 -7.56
CA MET A 98 8.69 -30.36 -7.02
C MET A 98 8.39 -29.32 -8.11
N ASN A 99 9.03 -29.43 -9.27
CA ASN A 99 8.78 -28.52 -10.38
C ASN A 99 7.35 -28.67 -10.91
N GLY A 100 6.85 -29.91 -11.05
CA GLY A 100 5.48 -30.15 -11.46
C GLY A 100 4.45 -29.60 -10.46
N GLU A 101 4.70 -29.72 -9.16
CA GLU A 101 3.86 -29.12 -8.11
C GLU A 101 3.89 -27.59 -8.16
N SER A 102 5.08 -26.99 -8.30
CA SER A 102 5.24 -25.54 -8.39
C SER A 102 4.53 -24.96 -9.62
N VAL A 103 4.63 -25.60 -10.78
CA VAL A 103 3.92 -25.18 -12.01
C VAL A 103 2.41 -25.28 -11.83
N ARG A 104 1.90 -26.36 -11.19
CA ARG A 104 0.46 -26.48 -10.92
C ARG A 104 -0.04 -25.41 -9.95
N GLU A 105 0.70 -25.14 -8.88
CA GLU A 105 0.32 -24.15 -7.87
C GLU A 105 0.35 -22.73 -8.45
N THR A 106 1.37 -22.40 -9.25
CA THR A 106 1.45 -21.11 -9.94
C THR A 106 0.31 -20.94 -10.93
N GLN A 107 -0.03 -21.96 -11.73
CA GLN A 107 -1.17 -21.90 -12.64
C GLN A 107 -2.50 -21.72 -11.92
N LYS A 108 -2.73 -22.46 -10.81
CA LYS A 108 -3.93 -22.32 -9.99
C LYS A 108 -4.04 -20.93 -9.38
N THR A 109 -2.94 -20.40 -8.85
CA THR A 109 -2.88 -19.04 -8.29
C THR A 109 -3.16 -17.99 -9.37
N GLN A 110 -2.58 -18.14 -10.56
CA GLN A 110 -2.83 -17.24 -11.69
C GLN A 110 -4.31 -17.27 -12.13
N GLN A 111 -4.93 -18.45 -12.19
CA GLN A 111 -6.35 -18.55 -12.53
C GLN A 111 -7.24 -17.91 -11.46
N GLN A 112 -6.93 -18.15 -10.18
CA GLN A 112 -7.67 -17.57 -9.07
C GLN A 112 -7.59 -16.04 -9.07
N THR A 113 -6.39 -15.48 -9.23
CA THR A 113 -6.19 -14.03 -9.31
C THR A 113 -6.88 -13.41 -10.53
N LEU A 114 -6.94 -14.10 -11.68
CA LEU A 114 -7.69 -13.65 -12.84
C LEU A 114 -9.19 -13.51 -12.54
N ILE A 115 -9.79 -14.52 -11.89
CA ILE A 115 -11.21 -14.53 -11.53
C ILE A 115 -11.51 -13.42 -10.51
N GLU A 116 -10.68 -13.30 -9.48
CA GLU A 116 -10.81 -12.25 -8.46
C GLU A 116 -10.68 -10.85 -9.05
N ASN A 117 -9.73 -10.63 -9.95
CA ASN A 117 -9.56 -9.37 -10.66
C ASN A 117 -10.80 -9.07 -11.52
N GLN A 118 -11.35 -10.07 -12.21
CA GLN A 118 -12.55 -9.87 -13.02
C GLN A 118 -13.78 -9.54 -12.16
N ALA A 119 -13.95 -10.21 -11.01
CA ALA A 119 -15.00 -9.90 -10.05
C ALA A 119 -14.86 -8.46 -9.50
N SER A 120 -13.63 -8.09 -9.10
CA SER A 120 -13.31 -6.75 -8.62
C SER A 120 -13.61 -5.67 -9.66
N MET A 121 -13.29 -5.93 -10.94
CA MET A 121 -13.60 -5.01 -12.04
C MET A 121 -15.10 -4.78 -12.24
N VAL A 122 -15.93 -5.81 -12.05
CA VAL A 122 -17.39 -5.68 -12.11
C VAL A 122 -17.91 -4.83 -10.94
N GLU A 123 -17.40 -5.08 -9.73
CA GLU A 123 -17.77 -4.30 -8.55
C GLU A 123 -17.37 -2.83 -8.68
N ILE A 124 -16.15 -2.54 -9.14
CA ILE A 124 -15.68 -1.18 -9.40
C ILE A 124 -16.61 -0.46 -10.38
N LYS A 125 -17.01 -1.11 -11.48
CA LYS A 125 -17.96 -0.52 -12.45
C LYS A 125 -19.31 -0.22 -11.82
N LYS A 126 -19.83 -1.12 -10.98
CA LYS A 126 -21.09 -0.92 -10.25
C LYS A 126 -20.99 0.26 -9.29
N LEU A 127 -19.89 0.37 -8.55
CA LEU A 127 -19.66 1.48 -7.61
C LEU A 127 -19.50 2.81 -8.35
N GLN A 128 -18.82 2.84 -9.48
CA GLN A 128 -18.71 4.04 -10.34
C GLN A 128 -20.08 4.52 -10.83
N GLN A 129 -20.95 3.61 -11.29
CA GLN A 129 -22.31 3.95 -11.70
C GLN A 129 -23.16 4.48 -10.53
N LEU A 130 -23.03 3.86 -9.35
CA LEU A 130 -23.74 4.31 -8.15
C LEU A 130 -23.29 5.71 -7.73
N LEU A 131 -21.98 5.98 -7.77
CA LEU A 131 -21.41 7.28 -7.48
C LEU A 131 -21.95 8.34 -8.44
N GLU A 132 -21.96 8.05 -9.74
CA GLU A 132 -22.49 8.97 -10.76
C GLU A 132 -23.97 9.30 -10.52
N MET A 133 -24.80 8.30 -10.18
CA MET A 133 -26.20 8.53 -9.83
C MET A 133 -26.33 9.40 -8.58
N LYS A 134 -25.51 9.17 -7.55
CA LYS A 134 -25.51 9.98 -6.33
C LYS A 134 -25.06 11.41 -6.57
N ASP A 135 -24.09 11.64 -7.45
CA ASP A 135 -23.67 12.99 -7.84
C ASP A 135 -24.78 13.74 -8.59
N ARG A 136 -25.53 13.06 -9.47
CA ARG A 136 -26.70 13.65 -10.15
C ARG A 136 -27.78 14.05 -9.15
N GLU A 137 -28.11 13.18 -8.19
CA GLU A 137 -29.07 13.49 -7.12
C GLU A 137 -28.58 14.66 -6.25
N MET A 138 -27.31 14.65 -5.87
CA MET A 138 -26.69 15.74 -5.12
C MET A 138 -26.79 17.08 -5.87
N ASN A 139 -26.56 17.07 -7.18
CA ASN A 139 -26.69 18.27 -8.01
C ASN A 139 -28.15 18.75 -8.11
N ARG A 140 -29.14 17.84 -8.15
CA ARG A 140 -30.56 18.19 -8.08
C ARG A 140 -30.89 18.86 -6.75
N VAL A 141 -30.43 18.30 -5.63
CA VAL A 141 -30.61 18.87 -4.29
C VAL A 141 -29.96 20.25 -4.17
N LYS A 142 -28.71 20.41 -4.65
CA LYS A 142 -28.02 21.71 -4.67
C LYS A 142 -28.80 22.76 -5.49
N LYS A 143 -29.34 22.37 -6.65
CA LYS A 143 -30.16 23.27 -7.48
C LYS A 143 -31.43 23.68 -6.75
N LEU A 144 -32.13 22.73 -6.12
CA LEU A 144 -33.33 23.02 -5.33
C LEU A 144 -33.02 23.96 -4.15
N ALA A 145 -31.95 23.70 -3.40
CA ALA A 145 -31.52 24.54 -2.30
C ALA A 145 -31.20 25.96 -2.76
N ARG A 146 -30.51 26.12 -3.90
CA ARG A 146 -30.27 27.44 -4.50
C ARG A 146 -31.57 28.14 -4.90
N ASN A 147 -32.52 27.43 -5.50
CA ASN A 147 -33.83 28.01 -5.86
C ASN A 147 -34.59 28.51 -4.62
N ILE A 148 -34.65 27.70 -3.57
CA ILE A 148 -35.32 28.08 -2.30
C ILE A 148 -34.66 29.34 -1.72
N LEU A 149 -33.32 29.42 -1.74
CA LEU A 149 -32.61 30.61 -1.27
C LEU A 149 -32.90 31.85 -2.13
N ASN A 150 -32.97 31.68 -3.45
CA ASN A 150 -33.31 32.78 -4.37
C ASN A 150 -34.74 33.27 -4.12
N GLU A 151 -35.72 32.37 -4.07
CA GLU A 151 -37.12 32.68 -3.77
C GLU A 151 -37.25 33.38 -2.41
N ARG A 152 -36.55 32.87 -1.38
CA ARG A 152 -36.51 33.54 -0.06
C ARG A 152 -35.91 34.95 -0.16
N THR A 153 -34.83 35.12 -0.91
CA THR A 153 -34.18 36.42 -1.11
C THR A 153 -35.12 37.41 -1.81
N GLU A 154 -35.86 36.95 -2.82
CA GLU A 154 -36.85 37.76 -3.53
C GLU A 154 -37.98 38.20 -2.60
N VAL A 155 -38.49 37.28 -1.79
CA VAL A 155 -39.53 37.56 -0.79
C VAL A 155 -39.02 38.55 0.27
N GLU A 156 -37.81 38.36 0.79
CA GLU A 156 -37.19 39.27 1.76
C GLU A 156 -37.02 40.68 1.17
N ARG A 157 -36.55 40.78 -0.08
CA ARG A 157 -36.45 42.07 -0.78
C ARG A 157 -37.82 42.73 -0.92
N PHE A 158 -38.84 41.99 -1.37
CA PHE A 158 -40.20 42.51 -1.47
C PHE A 158 -40.73 43.06 -0.14
N PHE A 159 -40.50 42.35 0.98
CA PHE A 159 -40.92 42.82 2.30
C PHE A 159 -40.19 44.08 2.75
N LEU A 160 -38.89 44.19 2.49
CA LEU A 160 -38.11 45.39 2.78
C LEU A 160 -38.63 46.58 1.98
N ASP A 161 -38.88 46.38 0.69
CA ASP A 161 -39.42 47.42 -0.20
C ASP A 161 -40.84 47.84 0.23
N ALA A 162 -41.70 46.89 0.59
CA ALA A 162 -43.04 47.17 1.10
C ALA A 162 -43.01 47.94 2.43
N LEU A 163 -42.12 47.57 3.36
CA LEU A 163 -41.94 48.30 4.61
C LEU A 163 -41.43 49.71 4.38
N GLU A 164 -40.49 49.89 3.46
CA GLU A 164 -39.99 51.22 3.09
C GLU A 164 -41.10 52.08 2.48
N HIS A 165 -41.88 51.51 1.55
CA HIS A 165 -43.01 52.19 0.95
C HIS A 165 -44.03 52.66 1.99
N VAL A 166 -44.42 51.78 2.93
CA VAL A 166 -45.36 52.12 4.01
C VAL A 166 -44.79 53.22 4.91
N LYS A 167 -43.49 53.18 5.25
CA LYS A 167 -42.85 54.24 6.05
C LYS A 167 -42.90 55.60 5.35
N GLN A 168 -42.61 55.64 4.05
CA GLN A 168 -42.70 56.87 3.26
C GLN A 168 -44.13 57.41 3.21
N GLU A 169 -45.11 56.52 3.12
CA GLU A 169 -46.51 56.91 3.10
C GLU A 169 -47.00 57.39 4.47
N ILE A 170 -46.51 56.83 5.58
CA ILE A 170 -46.72 57.36 6.94
C ILE A 170 -46.19 58.79 7.04
N ILE A 171 -44.95 59.03 6.59
CA ILE A 171 -44.34 60.37 6.63
C ILE A 171 -45.18 61.37 5.81
N SER A 172 -45.59 60.97 4.61
CA SER A 172 -46.40 61.77 3.70
C SER A 172 -47.80 62.06 4.27
N SER A 173 -48.47 61.03 4.80
CA SER A 173 -49.77 61.12 5.47
C SER A 173 -49.71 62.06 6.68
N ARG A 174 -48.72 61.90 7.57
CA ARG A 174 -48.52 62.77 8.74
C ARG A 174 -48.30 64.23 8.34
N LYS A 175 -47.50 64.47 7.30
CA LYS A 175 -47.28 65.83 6.75
C LYS A 175 -48.56 66.42 6.17
N GLN A 176 -49.34 65.63 5.43
CA GLN A 176 -50.60 66.09 4.83
C GLN A 176 -51.66 66.36 5.89
N TYR A 177 -51.79 65.48 6.89
CA TYR A 177 -52.71 65.65 8.02
C TYR A 177 -52.42 66.93 8.78
N LYS A 178 -51.14 67.20 9.10
CA LYS A 178 -50.72 68.45 9.74
C LYS A 178 -51.17 69.67 8.94
N LYS A 179 -50.94 69.68 7.62
CA LYS A 179 -51.34 70.79 6.74
C LYS A 179 -52.87 70.95 6.72
N LYS A 180 -53.61 69.86 6.54
CA LYS A 180 -55.09 69.87 6.52
C LYS A 180 -55.67 70.38 7.84
N ALA A 181 -55.18 69.87 8.97
CA ALA A 181 -55.60 70.31 10.30
C ALA A 181 -55.30 71.79 10.54
N GLN A 182 -54.16 72.28 10.06
CA GLN A 182 -53.79 73.70 10.15
C GLN A 182 -54.72 74.58 9.33
N THR A 183 -54.97 74.22 8.06
CA THR A 183 -55.90 74.96 7.21
C THR A 183 -57.32 74.95 7.76
N ALA A 184 -57.81 73.81 8.26
CA ALA A 184 -59.14 73.69 8.83
C ALA A 184 -59.29 74.54 10.11
N TYR A 185 -58.28 74.54 10.99
CA TYR A 185 -58.27 75.37 12.19
C TYR A 185 -58.33 76.86 11.86
N TYR A 186 -57.46 77.34 10.96
CA TYR A 186 -57.47 78.75 10.58
C TYR A 186 -58.75 79.17 9.87
N ARG A 187 -59.34 78.29 9.05
CA ARG A 187 -60.65 78.54 8.42
C ARG A 187 -61.73 78.78 9.48
N LYS A 188 -61.85 77.87 10.45
CA LYS A 188 -62.80 78.01 11.56
C LYS A 188 -62.55 79.27 12.38
N MET A 189 -61.28 79.61 12.61
CA MET A 189 -60.91 80.85 13.31
C MET A 189 -61.38 82.10 12.55
N MET A 190 -61.25 82.12 11.22
CA MET A 190 -61.74 83.22 10.38
C MET A 190 -63.28 83.29 10.33
N GLU A 191 -63.96 82.15 10.28
CA GLU A 191 -65.43 82.06 10.32
C GLU A 191 -65.99 82.53 11.67
N ALA A 192 -65.31 82.20 12.77
CA ALA A 192 -65.64 82.68 14.11
C ALA A 192 -65.41 84.19 14.26
N CYS A 193 -64.32 84.74 13.71
CA CYS A 193 -64.10 86.19 13.64
C CYS A 193 -65.20 86.92 12.85
N ALA A 194 -65.80 86.25 11.85
CA ALA A 194 -66.93 86.78 11.09
C ALA A 194 -68.29 86.59 11.78
N GLY A 195 -68.32 86.07 13.02
CA GLY A 195 -69.53 85.86 13.82
C GLY A 195 -70.41 84.69 13.38
N LYS A 196 -69.91 83.81 12.50
CA LYS A 196 -70.69 82.68 11.94
C LYS A 196 -70.62 81.41 12.79
N GLU A 197 -69.52 81.21 13.50
CA GLU A 197 -69.28 80.04 14.36
C GLU A 197 -68.59 80.46 15.68
N GLU A 198 -68.49 79.53 16.64
CA GLU A 198 -67.71 79.72 17.86
C GLU A 198 -66.20 79.54 17.62
N PHE A 199 -65.37 80.22 18.43
CA PHE A 199 -63.91 80.10 18.31
C PHE A 199 -63.43 78.67 18.60
N PRO A 200 -62.61 78.07 17.72
CA PRO A 200 -62.08 76.73 17.96
C PRO A 200 -61.11 76.74 19.15
N LYS A 201 -61.09 75.63 19.92
CA LYS A 201 -60.11 75.42 20.99
C LYS A 201 -58.68 75.57 20.46
N ILE A 202 -57.83 76.30 21.19
CA ILE A 202 -56.44 76.56 20.81
C ILE A 202 -55.75 75.23 20.48
N LYS A 203 -55.30 75.09 19.23
CA LYS A 203 -54.58 73.92 18.74
C LYS A 203 -53.16 74.30 18.34
N THR A 204 -52.18 73.54 18.82
CA THR A 204 -50.77 73.79 18.51
C THR A 204 -50.28 72.90 17.37
N PHE A 205 -49.46 73.49 16.49
CA PHE A 205 -48.90 72.83 15.30
C PHE A 205 -47.37 72.66 15.39
N LYS A 206 -46.77 73.08 16.51
CA LYS A 206 -45.37 72.86 16.84
C LYS A 206 -45.27 71.70 17.82
N CYS A 207 -44.18 70.93 17.72
CA CYS A 207 -43.88 69.90 18.71
C CYS A 207 -43.40 70.61 19.98
N ASN A 208 -44.26 70.73 20.99
CA ASN A 208 -43.93 71.21 22.32
C ASN A 208 -44.50 70.22 23.34
N ILE A 209 -43.63 69.72 24.20
CA ILE A 209 -43.90 68.70 25.22
C ILE A 209 -45.00 69.16 26.20
N ASN A 210 -45.12 70.47 26.43
CA ASN A 210 -46.07 71.03 27.41
C ASN A 210 -47.45 71.35 26.80
N SER A 211 -47.70 70.98 25.54
CA SER A 211 -48.96 71.33 24.87
C SER A 211 -50.03 70.26 25.03
N THR A 212 -51.10 70.57 25.77
CA THR A 212 -52.25 69.68 26.01
C THR A 212 -53.19 69.53 24.81
N ASN A 213 -53.10 70.40 23.80
CA ASN A 213 -53.92 70.34 22.56
C ASN A 213 -53.07 70.52 21.28
N SER A 214 -52.21 69.54 20.97
CA SER A 214 -51.31 69.51 19.79
C SER A 214 -51.76 68.48 18.74
N VAL A 215 -51.56 68.80 17.46
CA VAL A 215 -51.71 67.87 16.32
C VAL A 215 -50.82 66.64 16.45
N TYR A 216 -49.65 66.78 17.08
CA TYR A 216 -48.73 65.65 17.26
C TYR A 216 -49.31 64.58 18.20
N ARG A 217 -50.10 64.99 19.19
CA ARG A 217 -50.79 64.03 20.07
C ARG A 217 -51.88 63.26 19.34
N ASP A 218 -52.59 63.89 18.39
CA ASP A 218 -53.55 63.18 17.52
C ASP A 218 -52.84 62.09 16.69
N LEU A 219 -51.62 62.39 16.21
CA LEU A 219 -50.81 61.42 15.46
C LEU A 219 -50.25 60.30 16.34
N GLU A 220 -49.85 60.60 17.58
CA GLU A 220 -49.43 59.60 18.58
C GLU A 220 -50.60 58.72 19.03
N GLU A 221 -51.80 59.29 19.16
CA GLU A 221 -53.01 58.56 19.49
C GLU A 221 -53.41 57.61 18.36
N ALA A 222 -53.32 58.05 17.10
CA ALA A 222 -53.48 57.18 15.93
C ALA A 222 -52.46 56.02 15.91
N GLU A 223 -51.25 56.22 16.42
CA GLU A 223 -50.24 55.17 16.56
C GLU A 223 -50.51 54.23 17.76
N LYS A 224 -51.20 54.71 18.81
CA LYS A 224 -51.54 53.94 20.02
C LYS A 224 -52.84 53.14 19.88
N CYS A 225 -53.84 53.64 19.16
CA CYS A 225 -55.13 52.99 18.93
C CYS A 225 -54.98 51.72 18.06
N TYR A 226 -54.49 50.63 18.65
CA TYR A 226 -54.32 49.40 17.88
C TYR A 226 -54.68 48.08 18.56
N TRP A 227 -55.16 48.05 19.80
CA TRP A 227 -55.56 46.76 20.39
C TRP A 227 -56.85 46.78 21.24
N GLU A 228 -57.41 47.95 21.54
CA GLU A 228 -58.56 48.02 22.46
C GLU A 228 -59.93 47.84 21.78
N THR A 229 -60.03 47.97 20.46
CA THR A 229 -61.34 48.09 19.78
C THR A 229 -61.62 47.06 18.69
N ILE A 230 -60.67 46.17 18.36
CA ILE A 230 -60.85 45.29 17.20
C ILE A 230 -61.11 43.84 17.62
N GLN A 231 -62.39 43.48 17.72
CA GLN A 231 -62.83 42.08 17.61
C GLN A 231 -62.74 41.68 16.13
N PHE A 232 -61.65 41.01 15.73
CA PHE A 232 -61.47 40.57 14.35
C PHE A 232 -62.21 39.25 14.10
N GLU A 233 -63.35 39.29 13.38
CA GLU A 233 -63.85 38.12 12.65
C GLU A 233 -63.37 38.12 11.18
N LYS A 234 -63.16 39.32 10.59
CA LYS A 234 -62.48 39.58 9.31
C LYS A 234 -62.22 41.10 9.16
N VAL A 235 -61.00 41.51 8.88
CA VAL A 235 -60.68 42.91 8.51
C VAL A 235 -59.93 42.88 7.19
N ASP A 236 -60.34 43.75 6.28
CA ASP A 236 -59.70 43.90 4.99
C ASP A 236 -58.44 44.78 5.09
N ILE A 237 -57.39 44.42 4.35
CA ILE A 237 -56.11 45.14 4.33
C ILE A 237 -56.31 46.59 3.84
N SER A 238 -57.31 46.80 2.98
CA SER A 238 -57.67 48.11 2.44
C SER A 238 -58.08 49.11 3.52
N GLU A 239 -58.70 48.63 4.61
CA GLU A 239 -59.29 49.45 5.68
C GLU A 239 -58.25 49.88 6.73
N LEU A 240 -57.05 49.29 6.70
CA LEU A 240 -55.98 49.59 7.65
C LEU A 240 -55.31 50.94 7.37
N THR A 241 -55.04 51.71 8.42
CA THR A 241 -54.18 52.90 8.31
C THR A 241 -52.74 52.48 7.98
N TRP A 242 -51.93 53.42 7.49
CA TRP A 242 -50.54 53.13 7.12
C TRP A 242 -49.70 52.67 8.32
N GLU A 243 -49.91 53.23 9.51
CA GLU A 243 -49.29 52.80 10.76
C GLU A 243 -49.65 51.35 11.13
N GLN A 244 -50.89 50.95 10.86
CA GLN A 244 -51.38 49.59 11.11
C GLN A 244 -50.79 48.59 10.11
N LYS A 245 -50.75 48.96 8.82
CA LYS A 245 -50.10 48.18 7.75
C LYS A 245 -48.62 47.92 8.05
N GLU A 246 -47.91 48.91 8.58
CA GLU A 246 -46.50 48.81 8.97
C GLU A 246 -46.26 47.74 10.04
N ARG A 247 -47.09 47.74 11.10
CA ARG A 247 -47.02 46.76 12.18
C ARG A 247 -47.38 45.35 11.71
N VAL A 248 -48.39 45.22 10.85
CA VAL A 248 -48.77 43.94 10.24
C VAL A 248 -47.61 43.39 9.39
N LEU A 249 -46.97 44.23 8.58
CA LEU A 249 -45.80 43.82 7.77
C LEU A 249 -44.62 43.39 8.65
N ARG A 250 -44.31 44.14 9.73
CA ARG A 250 -43.27 43.73 10.70
C ARG A 250 -43.60 42.40 11.37
N LEU A 251 -44.86 42.20 11.78
CA LEU A 251 -45.32 40.96 12.39
C LEU A 251 -45.25 39.78 11.42
N LEU A 252 -45.66 39.99 10.17
CA LEU A 252 -45.59 38.98 9.11
C LEU A 252 -44.14 38.58 8.82
N PHE A 253 -43.23 39.56 8.71
CA PHE A 253 -41.81 39.31 8.53
C PHE A 253 -41.20 38.55 9.72
N ALA A 254 -41.58 38.90 10.95
CA ALA A 254 -41.15 38.18 12.15
C ALA A 254 -41.69 36.74 12.20
N LYS A 255 -42.95 36.54 11.76
CA LYS A 255 -43.59 35.22 11.69
C LYS A 255 -42.94 34.33 10.63
N MET A 256 -42.63 34.87 9.45
CA MET A 256 -41.93 34.16 8.38
C MET A 256 -40.51 33.76 8.76
N ASN A 257 -39.82 34.59 9.55
CA ASN A 257 -38.48 34.29 10.05
C ASN A 257 -38.45 33.42 11.31
N GLY A 258 -39.57 32.80 11.70
CA GLY A 258 -39.61 31.79 12.76
C GLY A 258 -39.36 32.34 14.17
N ARG A 259 -39.54 33.65 14.42
CA ARG A 259 -39.46 34.21 15.79
C ARG A 259 -40.62 33.78 16.70
N ASN A 260 -41.61 33.08 16.17
CA ASN A 260 -42.67 32.45 16.93
C ASN A 260 -42.34 30.98 17.11
N GLN A 261 -42.23 30.56 18.37
CA GLN A 261 -41.83 29.23 18.81
C GLN A 261 -42.76 28.12 18.26
N TRP A 262 -42.47 27.60 17.06
CA TRP A 262 -42.97 26.29 16.69
C TRP A 262 -42.12 25.26 17.44
N LYS A 263 -42.61 24.86 18.62
CA LYS A 263 -42.11 23.72 19.38
C LYS A 263 -42.38 22.44 18.60
N TYR A 264 -41.55 22.14 17.61
CA TYR A 264 -41.43 20.76 17.15
C TYR A 264 -40.60 19.99 18.18
N PRO A 265 -41.02 18.79 18.63
CA PRO A 265 -40.16 17.93 19.40
C PRO A 265 -39.00 17.55 18.50
N ARG A 266 -37.80 17.99 18.87
CA ARG A 266 -36.53 17.53 18.28
C ARG A 266 -36.43 16.03 18.52
N VAL A 267 -36.89 15.24 17.55
CA VAL A 267 -36.77 13.79 17.57
C VAL A 267 -35.96 13.40 16.33
N LEU A 268 -34.86 12.69 16.61
CA LEU A 268 -33.91 12.03 15.71
C LEU A 268 -32.75 12.90 15.19
N SER A 269 -31.88 13.32 16.11
CA SER A 269 -30.44 13.21 15.84
C SER A 269 -30.08 11.72 15.90
N SER A 270 -29.93 11.10 14.73
CA SER A 270 -29.30 9.78 14.59
C SER A 270 -27.84 9.91 15.07
N SER A 271 -27.58 9.30 16.22
CA SER A 271 -26.23 9.04 16.70
C SER A 271 -25.59 7.98 15.80
N ALA A 272 -24.50 8.34 15.13
CA ALA A 272 -23.54 7.39 14.61
C ALA A 272 -22.33 7.41 15.56
N PRO A 273 -21.92 6.29 16.18
CA PRO A 273 -20.72 6.24 16.98
C PRO A 273 -19.50 6.18 16.05
N ALA A 274 -18.55 7.09 16.24
CA ALA A 274 -17.23 7.01 15.64
C ALA A 274 -16.38 5.90 16.32
N PRO A 275 -15.44 5.26 15.60
CA PRO A 275 -14.67 4.13 16.13
C PRO A 275 -13.57 4.59 17.09
N ASN A 276 -13.33 3.76 18.09
CA ASN A 276 -12.33 3.95 19.15
C ASN A 276 -10.89 4.05 18.61
N ASP A 277 -10.22 5.15 18.96
CA ASP A 277 -8.76 5.29 18.86
C ASP A 277 -8.07 4.46 19.95
N ILE A 278 -7.27 3.46 19.54
CA ILE A 278 -6.39 2.70 20.43
C ILE A 278 -5.14 3.56 20.70
N LYS A 279 -5.07 4.04 21.95
CA LYS A 279 -3.88 4.59 22.61
C LYS A 279 -2.66 3.65 22.44
N LYS A 280 -1.59 4.13 21.80
CA LYS A 280 -0.24 3.59 22.00
C LYS A 280 0.38 4.27 23.22
N GLU A 281 0.72 3.48 24.24
CA GLU A 281 1.55 3.91 25.35
C GLU A 281 3.01 4.08 24.90
N SER A 282 3.55 5.28 25.10
CA SER A 282 4.99 5.55 25.13
C SER A 282 5.54 5.14 26.49
N LYS A 283 6.53 4.23 26.53
CA LYS A 283 7.43 4.08 27.66
C LYS A 283 8.83 4.55 27.26
N ASN A 284 9.20 5.68 27.84
CA ASN A 284 10.58 6.15 27.90
C ASN A 284 11.35 5.31 28.93
N GLY A 285 12.56 4.89 28.57
CA GLY A 285 13.52 4.27 29.47
C GLY A 285 14.92 4.53 28.90
N THR A 286 15.55 5.58 29.41
CA THR A 286 16.88 6.05 29.00
C THR A 286 17.95 5.37 29.85
N GLU A 287 19.04 5.01 29.17
CA GLU A 287 20.43 4.81 29.65
C GLU A 287 20.74 3.67 30.64
N ASN A 288 21.56 2.73 30.19
CA ASN A 288 22.88 2.56 30.81
C ASN A 288 23.90 1.93 29.86
N THR A 289 25.00 2.67 29.73
CA THR A 289 26.29 2.38 29.12
C THR A 289 26.89 1.07 29.61
N SER A 290 27.39 0.22 28.71
CA SER A 290 28.61 -0.57 28.94
C SER A 290 29.17 -1.08 27.61
N LEU A 291 30.45 -0.76 27.44
CA LEU A 291 31.34 -1.11 26.35
C LEU A 291 31.57 -2.63 26.26
N SER A 292 31.61 -3.16 25.03
CA SER A 292 32.69 -4.08 24.65
C SER A 292 32.83 -4.17 23.12
N LEU A 293 34.05 -3.87 22.67
CA LEU A 293 34.64 -4.29 21.39
C LEU A 293 34.25 -5.73 21.04
N THR A 294 34.10 -6.06 19.75
CA THR A 294 35.03 -6.92 19.00
C THR A 294 34.77 -6.80 17.49
N PHE A 295 35.86 -6.66 16.73
CA PHE A 295 35.98 -6.68 15.27
C PHE A 295 35.86 -8.11 14.69
N ILE A 296 35.87 -8.19 13.35
CA ILE A 296 36.16 -9.34 12.44
C ILE A 296 34.95 -10.30 12.29
N THR A 297 34.43 -10.67 11.11
CA THR A 297 34.94 -10.87 9.73
C THR A 297 33.83 -10.57 8.73
#